data_AF-A0A366FUH9-F1
#
_entry.id   AF-A0A366FUH9-F1
#
_cell.length_a   1.000
_cell.length_b   1.000
_cell.length_c   1.000
_cell.angle_alpha   90.00
_cell.angle_beta   90.00
_cell.angle_gamma   90.00
#
_symmetry.space_group_name_H-M   'P 1'
#
loop_
_entity.id
_entity.type
_entity.pdbx_description
1 polymer ?
#
loop_
_entity_poly.entity_id
_entity_poly.type
_entity_poly.pdbx_seq_one_letter_code
_entity_poly.pdbx_strand_id
1 'polypeptide(L)'
;MLTFTVDQDMDHAGMSAVRASFDELARSPVDVCLDLSRVRFMDSAGLTGMIRLRSALSKRSLEFAVAHAQGQPLRLMRGVSLDRAAAPGVAAPGPEGVDCRRPVR
;
A
#
# COMPACT_ATOMS: atom_id res chain seq x y z
N MET A 1 11.78 -2.06 -6.97
CA MET A 1 10.73 -1.67 -6.01
C MET A 1 11.26 -0.62 -5.03
N LEU A 2 10.48 0.45 -4.82
CA LEU A 2 10.69 1.54 -3.87
C LEU A 2 9.83 1.32 -2.63
N THR A 3 10.37 1.52 -1.43
CA THR A 3 9.60 1.43 -0.18
C THR A 3 9.34 2.82 0.40
N PHE A 4 8.09 3.10 0.76
CA PHE A 4 7.69 4.34 1.42
C PHE A 4 7.02 4.02 2.76
N THR A 5 7.59 4.51 3.85
CA THR A 5 7.02 4.35 5.20
C THR A 5 6.06 5.49 5.49
N VAL A 6 4.83 5.13 5.86
CA VAL A 6 3.83 6.09 6.35
C VAL A 6 4.00 6.19 7.86
N ASP A 7 4.30 7.39 8.35
CA ASP A 7 4.63 7.67 9.75
C ASP A 7 3.48 8.31 10.54
N GLN A 8 2.33 8.50 9.90
CA GLN A 8 1.11 9.09 10.47
C GLN A 8 -0.11 8.21 10.19
N ASP A 9 -1.19 8.46 10.94
CA ASP A 9 -2.46 7.77 10.69
C ASP A 9 -3.00 8.12 9.30
N MET A 10 -3.70 7.16 8.68
CA MET A 10 -4.25 7.31 7.34
C MET A 10 -5.72 7.74 7.43
N ASP A 11 -5.95 8.84 8.12
CA ASP A 11 -7.23 9.55 8.16
C ASP A 11 -7.25 10.73 7.16
N HIS A 12 -8.31 11.53 7.18
CA HIS A 12 -8.39 12.72 6.31
C HIS A 12 -7.21 13.70 6.49
N ALA A 13 -6.77 13.94 7.73
CA ALA A 13 -5.71 14.89 8.03
C ALA A 13 -4.34 14.33 7.62
N GLY A 14 -4.08 13.07 7.96
CA GLY A 14 -2.87 12.36 7.57
C GLY A 14 -2.77 12.21 6.05
N MET A 15 -3.85 11.86 5.35
CA MET A 15 -3.84 11.79 3.89
C MET A 15 -3.61 13.15 3.22
N SER A 16 -4.03 14.24 3.86
CA SER A 16 -3.72 15.59 3.39
C SER A 16 -2.23 15.92 3.52
N ALA A 17 -1.61 15.50 4.62
CA ALA A 17 -0.19 15.73 4.86
C ALA A 17 0.74 14.86 3.96
N VAL A 18 0.40 13.60 3.67
CA VAL A 18 1.19 12.76 2.74
C VAL A 18 0.80 12.90 1.26
N ARG A 19 -0.12 13.83 0.93
CA ARG A 19 -0.68 13.98 -0.41
C ARG A 19 0.39 14.12 -1.50
N ALA A 20 1.36 15.00 -1.29
CA ALA A 20 2.42 15.25 -2.25
C ALA A 20 3.27 13.98 -2.50
N SER A 21 3.60 13.26 -1.42
CA SER A 21 4.36 12.00 -1.48
C SER A 21 3.57 10.92 -2.23
N PHE A 22 2.27 10.78 -1.98
CA PHE A 22 1.42 9.83 -2.71
C PHE A 22 1.31 10.17 -4.20
N ASP A 23 1.20 11.46 -4.54
CA ASP A 23 1.18 11.93 -5.93
C ASP A 23 2.53 11.68 -6.64
N GLU A 24 3.65 11.75 -5.91
CA GLU A 24 4.98 11.36 -6.40
C GLU A 24 5.10 9.85 -6.61
N LEU A 25 4.71 9.05 -5.61
CA LEU A 25 4.70 7.58 -5.71
C LEU A 25 3.85 7.09 -6.88
N ALA A 26 2.70 7.71 -7.14
CA ALA A 26 1.85 7.39 -8.29
C ALA A 26 2.55 7.58 -9.64
N ARG A 27 3.55 8.47 -9.70
CA ARG A 27 4.38 8.74 -10.88
C ARG A 27 5.71 7.97 -10.89
N SER A 28 6.01 7.23 -9.83
CA SER A 28 7.24 6.44 -9.69
C SER A 28 7.47 5.54 -10.92
N PRO A 29 8.68 5.47 -11.50
CA PRO A 29 8.99 4.55 -12.60
C PRO A 29 9.19 3.09 -12.16
N VAL A 30 9.08 2.80 -10.86
CA VAL A 30 9.31 1.48 -10.27
C VAL A 30 8.14 1.06 -9.38
N ASP A 31 8.04 -0.25 -9.11
CA ASP A 31 7.08 -0.82 -8.16
C ASP A 31 7.17 -0.13 -6.80
N VAL A 32 6.07 -0.10 -6.06
CA VAL A 32 5.97 0.60 -4.77
C VAL A 32 5.51 -0.36 -3.68
N CYS A 33 6.20 -0.35 -2.55
CA CYS A 33 5.77 -0.95 -1.31
C CYS A 33 5.45 0.13 -0.28
N LEU A 34 4.23 0.14 0.27
CA LEU A 34 3.87 0.97 1.40
C LEU A 34 4.13 0.21 2.71
N ASP A 35 5.00 0.75 3.55
CA ASP A 35 5.21 0.24 4.90
C ASP A 35 4.28 0.96 5.88
N LEU A 36 3.34 0.20 6.45
CA LEU A 36 2.34 0.69 7.40
C LEU A 36 2.69 0.36 8.86
N SER A 37 3.95 0.00 9.14
CA SER A 37 4.43 -0.37 10.49
C SER A 37 4.14 0.67 11.58
N ARG A 38 3.97 1.94 11.22
CA ARG A 38 3.68 3.06 12.15
C ARG A 38 2.24 3.55 12.09
N VAL A 39 1.43 3.05 11.17
CA VAL A 39 0.03 3.45 11.00
C VAL A 39 -0.83 2.68 11.99
N ARG A 40 -1.48 3.38 12.90
CA ARG A 40 -2.34 2.76 13.93
C ARG A 40 -3.80 2.84 13.55
N PHE A 41 -4.18 3.89 12.83
CA PHE A 41 -5.55 4.15 12.41
C PHE A 41 -5.64 4.42 10.90
N MET A 42 -6.76 3.97 10.31
CA MET A 42 -7.11 4.23 8.92
C MET A 42 -8.63 4.38 8.80
N ASP A 43 -9.08 5.32 7.97
CA ASP A 43 -10.49 5.50 7.62
C ASP A 43 -10.74 5.34 6.10
N SER A 44 -11.90 5.79 5.63
CA SER A 44 -12.26 5.75 4.21
C SER A 44 -11.36 6.61 3.32
N ALA A 45 -10.77 7.70 3.85
CA ALA A 45 -9.82 8.55 3.13
C ALA A 45 -8.50 7.81 2.91
N GLY A 46 -7.97 7.15 3.94
CA GLY A 46 -6.78 6.30 3.83
C GLY A 46 -6.96 5.17 2.83
N LEU A 47 -8.10 4.49 2.89
CA LEU A 47 -8.45 3.42 1.95
C LEU A 47 -8.52 3.92 0.51
N THR A 48 -9.19 5.06 0.29
CA THR A 48 -9.28 5.69 -1.02
C THR A 48 -7.89 6.08 -1.56
N GLY A 49 -7.01 6.59 -0.69
CA GLY A 49 -5.62 6.91 -1.04
C GLY A 49 -4.86 5.71 -1.59
N MET A 50 -4.91 4.57 -0.90
CA MET A 50 -4.25 3.34 -1.34
C MET A 50 -4.82 2.80 -2.67
N ILE A 51 -6.15 2.81 -2.83
CA ILE A 51 -6.79 2.36 -4.08
C ILE A 51 -6.33 3.23 -5.25
N ARG A 52 -6.24 4.56 -5.06
CA ARG A 52 -5.80 5.49 -6.11
C ARG A 52 -4.33 5.25 -6.47
N LEU A 53 -3.47 5.05 -5.49
CA LEU A 53 -2.06 4.74 -5.72
C LEU A 53 -1.89 3.42 -6.48
N ARG A 54 -2.52 2.34 -6.01
CA ARG A 54 -2.53 1.04 -6.70
C ARG A 54 -3.03 1.16 -8.13
N SER A 55 -4.11 1.90 -8.33
CA SER A 55 -4.71 2.12 -9.65
C SER A 55 -3.78 2.89 -10.59
N ALA A 56 -3.04 3.87 -10.09
CA ALA A 56 -2.06 4.63 -10.88
C ALA A 56 -0.86 3.77 -11.31
N LEU A 57 -0.35 2.93 -10.41
CA LEU A 57 0.75 2.00 -10.69
C LEU A 57 0.33 0.89 -11.65
N SER A 58 -0.85 0.29 -11.42
CA SER A 58 -1.36 -0.79 -12.26
C SER A 58 -1.62 -0.38 -13.72
N LYS A 59 -2.06 0.86 -13.97
CA LYS A 59 -2.19 1.41 -15.33
C LYS A 59 -0.86 1.46 -16.11
N ARG A 60 0.26 1.37 -15.40
CA ARG A 60 1.61 1.41 -15.95
C ARG A 60 2.32 0.06 -15.79
N SER A 61 1.58 -1.00 -15.50
CA SER A 61 2.09 -2.35 -15.25
C SER A 61 3.13 -2.42 -14.12
N LEU A 62 3.04 -1.49 -13.15
CA LEU A 62 3.87 -1.48 -11.95
C LEU A 62 3.12 -2.14 -10.80
N GLU A 63 3.89 -2.78 -9.92
CA GLU A 63 3.34 -3.44 -8.75
C GLU A 63 3.15 -2.49 -7.57
N PHE A 64 2.16 -2.82 -6.75
CA PHE A 64 1.86 -2.14 -5.51
C PHE A 64 1.70 -3.18 -4.41
N ALA A 65 2.52 -3.07 -3.38
CA ALA A 65 2.53 -3.95 -2.21
C ALA A 65 2.31 -3.16 -0.92
N VAL A 66 1.83 -3.84 0.12
CA VAL A 66 1.69 -3.26 1.47
C VAL A 66 2.40 -4.16 2.47
N ALA A 67 3.29 -3.58 3.27
CA ALA A 67 4.03 -4.26 4.33
C ALA A 67 3.59 -3.79 5.73
N HIS A 68 3.73 -4.70 6.69
CA HIS A 68 3.55 -4.46 8.13
C HIS A 68 2.23 -3.79 8.54
N ALA A 69 1.16 -3.94 7.74
CA ALA A 69 -0.17 -3.52 8.15
C ALA A 69 -0.64 -4.37 9.33
N GLN A 70 -1.06 -3.73 10.41
CA GLN A 70 -1.53 -4.39 11.63
C GLN A 70 -2.88 -3.81 12.09
N GLY A 71 -3.51 -4.45 13.08
CA GLY A 71 -4.68 -3.90 13.76
C GLY A 71 -5.84 -3.52 12.83
N GLN A 72 -6.38 -2.31 13.03
CA GLN A 72 -7.52 -1.79 12.27
C GLN A 72 -7.18 -1.60 10.77
N PRO A 73 -6.06 -1.01 10.35
CA PRO A 73 -5.66 -0.94 8.94
C PRO A 73 -5.72 -2.28 8.21
N LEU A 74 -5.14 -3.34 8.79
CA LEU A 74 -5.15 -4.68 8.19
C LEU A 74 -6.58 -5.23 8.01
N ARG A 75 -7.43 -5.05 9.03
CA ARG A 75 -8.83 -5.49 8.98
C ARG A 75 -9.62 -4.76 7.88
N LEU A 76 -9.40 -3.46 7.73
CA LEU A 76 -10.05 -2.66 6.68
C LEU A 76 -9.59 -3.07 5.28
N MET A 77 -8.28 -3.27 5.09
CA MET A 77 -7.73 -3.70 3.80
C MET A 77 -8.24 -5.06 3.35
N ARG A 78 -8.42 -6.01 4.27
CA ARG A 78 -9.02 -7.33 3.99
C ARG A 78 -10.46 -7.21 3.46
N GLY A 79 -11.21 -6.22 3.94
CA GLY A 79 -12.58 -5.97 3.49
C GLY A 79 -12.69 -5.56 2.01
N VAL A 80 -11.59 -5.08 1.41
CA VAL A 80 -11.56 -4.63 0.01
C VAL A 80 -10.47 -5.32 -0.82
N SER A 81 -9.96 -6.46 -0.36
CA SER A 81 -8.92 -7.23 -1.04
C SER A 81 -7.65 -6.44 -1.38
N LEU A 82 -7.32 -5.42 -0.58
CA LEU A 82 -6.04 -4.69 -0.68
C LEU A 82 -4.90 -5.40 0.06
N ASP A 83 -5.22 -6.28 1.01
CA ASP A 83 -4.25 -7.15 1.67
C ASP A 83 -3.61 -8.16 0.70
N ARG A 84 -4.31 -8.44 -0.41
CA ARG A 84 -3.86 -9.29 -1.52
C ARG A 84 -3.34 -8.49 -2.73
N ALA A 85 -2.93 -7.23 -2.54
CA ALA A 85 -2.23 -6.50 -3.57
C ALA A 85 -0.80 -7.09 -3.75
N ALA A 86 -0.78 -8.26 -4.38
CA ALA A 86 0.29 -8.87 -5.16
C ALA A 86 -0.48 -9.43 -6.37
N ALA A 87 -0.13 -9.01 -7.59
CA ALA A 87 -0.87 -9.42 -8.78
C ALA A 87 -0.76 -10.95 -9.02
N PRO A 88 -1.73 -11.58 -9.73
CA PRO A 88 -1.75 -13.02 -9.95
C PRO A 88 -0.62 -13.41 -10.90
N GLY A 89 0.36 -14.14 -10.35
CA GLY A 89 1.57 -14.58 -11.04
C GLY A 89 2.56 -15.23 -10.09
N VAL A 90 2.46 -14.90 -8.80
CA VAL A 90 3.18 -15.56 -7.71
C VAL A 90 2.19 -16.09 -6.69
N ALA A 91 2.39 -17.35 -6.29
CA ALA A 91 1.63 -18.02 -5.25
C ALA A 91 1.45 -17.08 -4.05
N ALA A 92 0.19 -16.84 -3.68
CA ALA A 92 -0.17 -15.99 -2.56
C ALA A 92 0.73 -16.32 -1.36
N PRO A 93 1.49 -15.34 -0.80
CA PRO A 93 2.14 -15.59 0.46
C PRO A 93 1.04 -15.85 1.49
N GLY A 94 1.24 -16.86 2.33
CA GLY A 94 0.38 -17.13 3.48
C GLY A 94 0.24 -15.88 4.37
N PRO A 95 -0.51 -15.97 5.48
CA PRO A 95 -0.85 -14.82 6.34
C PRO A 95 0.35 -14.14 7.05
N GLU A 96 1.58 -14.44 6.67
CA GLU A 96 2.82 -13.94 7.24
C GLU A 96 3.53 -13.02 6.23
N GLY A 97 3.32 -11.71 6.40
CA GLY A 97 4.21 -10.64 5.91
C GLY A 97 4.51 -10.63 4.41
N VAL A 98 3.94 -9.67 3.68
CA VAL A 98 4.43 -9.30 2.36
C VAL A 98 5.89 -8.88 2.48
N ASP A 99 6.82 -9.76 2.07
CA ASP A 99 8.24 -9.47 2.04
C ASP A 99 8.55 -8.57 0.84
N CYS A 100 8.58 -7.27 1.09
CA CYS A 100 8.94 -6.26 0.10
C CYS A 100 10.39 -6.34 -0.41
N ARG A 101 11.17 -7.35 -0.02
CA ARG A 101 12.53 -7.59 -0.53
C ARG A 101 12.58 -8.57 -1.71
N ARG A 102 11.46 -9.24 -2.02
CA ARG A 102 11.46 -10.26 -3.07
C ARG A 102 10.98 -9.66 -4.40
N PRO A 103 11.82 -9.59 -5.44
CA PRO A 103 11.35 -9.18 -6.76
C PRO A 103 10.38 -10.25 -7.27
N VAL A 104 9.17 -9.82 -7.63
CA VAL A 104 8.23 -10.63 -8.40
C VAL A 104 8.83 -10.73 -9.80
N ARG A 105 9.30 -11.93 -10.16
CA ARG A 105 9.82 -12.23 -11.51
C ARG A 105 8.70 -12.79 -12.37
#